data_AF-A0A5P9NHW3-F1
#
_entry.id   AF-A0A5P9NHW3-F1
#
_cell.length_a   1.000
_cell.length_b   1.000
_cell.length_c   1.000
_cell.angle_alpha   90.00
_cell.angle_beta   90.00
_cell.angle_gamma   90.00
#
_symmetry.space_group_name_H-M   'P 1'
#
loop_
_entity.id
_entity.type
_entity.pdbx_description
1 polymer ?
#
loop_
_entity_poly.entity_id
_entity_poly.type
_entity_poly.pdbx_seq_one_letter_code
_entity_poly.pdbx_strand_id
1 'polypeptide(L)'
;MSEYELADVIASYSVAAMTAMTLYLTAVTAYLVAAFSAGARLSRAQVVIVNALFVFVSGFFLYGTAGYFYRQLQYVHELRLLAPNHHLTLNIETIGFIASVEFLGIIASLYFMWSIRHPRSE
;
A
#
# COMPACT_ATOMS: atom_id res chain seq x y z
N MET A 1 -7.27 -23.85 17.10
CA MET A 1 -8.03 -23.49 15.89
C MET A 1 -8.23 -24.75 15.09
N SER A 2 -9.46 -25.01 14.66
CA SER A 2 -9.73 -26.00 13.61
C SER A 2 -9.15 -25.54 12.28
N GLU A 3 -8.98 -26.46 11.34
CA GLU A 3 -8.54 -26.16 9.97
C GLU A 3 -9.47 -25.13 9.30
N TYR A 4 -10.78 -25.24 9.55
CA TYR A 4 -11.79 -24.32 9.03
C TYR A 4 -11.61 -22.90 9.60
N GLU A 5 -11.46 -22.76 10.91
CA GLU A 5 -11.25 -21.45 11.55
C GLU A 5 -9.97 -20.78 11.02
N LEU A 6 -8.91 -21.58 10.81
CA LEU A 6 -7.65 -21.06 10.31
C LEU A 6 -7.75 -20.58 8.86
N ALA A 7 -8.46 -21.33 8.01
CA ALA A 7 -8.75 -20.92 6.64
C ALA A 7 -9.58 -19.62 6.58
N ASP A 8 -10.56 -19.47 7.45
CA ASP A 8 -11.39 -18.26 7.54
C ASP A 8 -10.58 -17.02 7.99
N VAL A 9 -9.68 -17.20 8.96
CA VAL A 9 -8.75 -16.14 9.41
C VAL A 9 -7.80 -15.73 8.27
N ILE A 10 -7.24 -16.69 7.52
CA ILE A 10 -6.39 -16.42 6.36
C ILE A 10 -7.15 -15.61 5.29
N ALA A 11 -8.39 -15.99 4.99
CA ALA A 11 -9.24 -15.26 4.05
C ALA A 11 -9.52 -13.83 4.54
N SER A 12 -9.83 -13.66 5.83
CA SER A 12 -10.09 -12.36 6.45
C SER A 12 -8.90 -11.40 6.34
N TYR A 13 -7.67 -11.87 6.61
CA TYR A 13 -6.47 -11.05 6.43
C TYR A 13 -6.17 -10.73 4.97
N SER A 14 -6.47 -11.65 4.05
CA SER A 14 -6.36 -11.39 2.60
C SER A 14 -7.26 -10.23 2.17
N VAL A 15 -8.53 -10.26 2.61
CA VAL A 15 -9.51 -9.20 2.33
C VAL A 15 -9.07 -7.86 2.96
N ALA A 16 -8.57 -7.88 4.19
CA ALA A 16 -8.06 -6.68 4.85
C ALA A 16 -6.86 -6.07 4.11
N ALA A 17 -5.92 -6.90 3.65
CA ALA A 17 -4.77 -6.46 2.86
C ALA A 17 -5.21 -5.83 1.53
N MET A 18 -6.11 -6.48 0.79
CA MET A 18 -6.66 -5.95 -0.46
C MET A 18 -7.44 -4.64 -0.27
N THR A 19 -8.13 -4.51 0.87
CA THR A 19 -8.84 -3.28 1.24
C THR A 19 -7.86 -2.14 1.51
N ALA A 20 -6.80 -2.39 2.27
CA ALA A 20 -5.74 -1.40 2.52
C ALA A 20 -5.07 -0.96 1.22
N MET A 21 -4.74 -1.89 0.32
CA MET A 21 -4.18 -1.60 -1.01
C MET A 21 -5.12 -0.75 -1.87
N THR A 22 -6.42 -1.01 -1.83
CA THR A 22 -7.43 -0.21 -2.55
C THR A 22 -7.51 1.23 -2.01
N LEU A 23 -7.46 1.39 -0.69
CA LEU A 23 -7.45 2.71 -0.06
C LEU A 23 -6.14 3.47 -0.33
N TYR A 24 -5.01 2.77 -0.34
CA TYR A 24 -3.73 3.29 -0.79
C TYR A 24 -3.81 3.83 -2.24
N LEU A 25 -4.33 3.03 -3.18
CA LEU A 25 -4.51 3.46 -4.58
C LEU A 25 -5.46 4.64 -4.72
N THR A 26 -6.50 4.70 -3.89
CA THR A 26 -7.42 5.84 -3.83
C THR A 26 -6.68 7.12 -3.41
N ALA A 27 -5.87 7.05 -2.35
CA ALA A 27 -5.07 8.18 -1.88
C ALA A 27 -4.05 8.65 -2.94
N VAL A 28 -3.34 7.71 -3.60
CA VAL A 28 -2.42 8.00 -4.70
C VAL A 28 -3.14 8.68 -5.86
N THR A 29 -4.26 8.13 -6.30
CA THR A 29 -5.02 8.70 -7.43
C THR A 29 -5.53 10.09 -7.11
N ALA A 30 -6.11 10.30 -5.93
CA ALA A 30 -6.59 11.61 -5.49
C ALA A 30 -5.46 12.64 -5.43
N TYR A 31 -4.29 12.24 -4.91
CA TYR A 31 -3.11 13.11 -4.86
C TYR A 31 -2.59 13.46 -6.26
N LEU A 32 -2.49 12.50 -7.18
CA LEU A 32 -2.06 12.75 -8.56
C LEU A 32 -3.04 13.67 -9.31
N VAL A 33 -4.35 13.48 -9.13
CA VAL A 33 -5.37 14.36 -9.70
C VAL A 33 -5.27 15.77 -9.12
N ALA A 34 -5.06 15.91 -7.81
CA ALA A 34 -4.85 17.21 -7.17
C ALA A 34 -3.56 17.90 -7.66
N ALA A 35 -2.47 17.14 -7.82
CA ALA A 35 -1.22 17.62 -8.39
C ALA A 35 -1.42 18.13 -9.83
N PHE A 36 -2.08 17.35 -10.68
CA PHE A 36 -2.34 17.71 -12.07
C PHE A 36 -3.26 18.93 -12.21
N SER A 37 -4.36 18.97 -11.46
CA SER A 37 -5.39 20.02 -11.60
C SER A 37 -5.03 21.34 -10.92
N ALA A 38 -4.34 21.29 -9.79
CA ALA A 38 -4.10 22.47 -8.95
C ALA A 38 -2.64 22.64 -8.51
N GLY A 39 -1.75 21.68 -8.75
CA GLY A 39 -0.39 21.64 -8.18
C GLY A 39 0.45 22.89 -8.50
N ALA A 40 0.32 23.44 -9.70
CA ALA A 40 1.01 24.68 -10.11
C ALA A 40 0.51 25.93 -9.38
N ARG A 41 -0.74 25.93 -8.91
CA ARG A 41 -1.40 27.07 -8.26
C ARG A 41 -1.27 27.06 -6.73
N LEU A 42 -0.82 25.95 -6.15
CA LEU A 42 -0.67 25.85 -4.70
C LEU A 42 0.48 26.74 -4.20
N SER A 43 0.27 27.41 -3.07
CA SER A 43 1.35 28.05 -2.32
C SER A 43 2.30 26.98 -1.74
N ARG A 44 3.51 27.40 -1.33
CA ARG A 44 4.48 26.49 -0.71
C ARG A 44 3.93 25.82 0.54
N ALA A 45 3.22 26.57 1.39
CA ALA A 45 2.60 26.04 2.60
C ALA A 45 1.53 24.98 2.29
N GLN A 46 0.67 25.23 1.30
CA GLN A 46 -0.36 24.26 0.88
C GLN A 46 0.27 22.95 0.36
N VAL A 47 1.36 23.03 -0.40
CA VAL A 47 2.06 21.82 -0.85
C VAL A 47 2.64 21.02 0.30
N VAL A 48 3.28 21.69 1.26
CA VAL A 48 3.83 20.99 2.43
C VAL A 48 2.72 20.25 3.18
N ILE A 49 1.56 20.88 3.39
CA ILE A 49 0.42 20.26 4.06
C ILE A 49 -0.10 19.06 3.26
N VAL A 50 -0.35 19.24 1.95
CA VAL A 50 -0.89 18.17 1.09
C VAL A 50 0.09 16.99 0.99
N ASN A 51 1.39 17.25 0.86
CA ASN A 51 2.41 16.21 0.81
C ASN A 51 2.51 15.46 2.15
N ALA A 52 2.47 16.17 3.29
CA ALA A 52 2.52 15.55 4.60
C ALA A 52 1.30 14.65 4.84
N LEU A 53 0.10 15.12 4.52
CA LEU A 53 -1.13 14.33 4.62
C LEU A 53 -1.09 13.11 3.70
N PHE A 54 -0.63 13.28 2.47
CA PHE A 54 -0.49 12.18 1.51
C PHE A 54 0.50 11.11 2.01
N VAL A 55 1.71 11.50 2.42
CA VAL A 55 2.72 10.58 2.93
C VAL A 55 2.22 9.84 4.16
N PHE A 56 1.54 10.54 5.07
CA PHE A 56 0.96 9.92 6.26
C PHE A 56 -0.11 8.88 5.90
N VAL A 57 -1.09 9.26 5.07
CA VAL A 57 -2.21 8.39 4.69
C VAL A 57 -1.74 7.19 3.85
N SER A 58 -0.95 7.44 2.81
CA SER A 58 -0.42 6.35 1.97
C SER A 58 0.55 5.47 2.74
N GLY A 59 1.38 6.05 3.62
CA GLY A 59 2.25 5.29 4.51
C GLY A 59 1.47 4.42 5.52
N PHE A 60 0.38 4.94 6.07
CA PHE A 60 -0.51 4.18 6.95
C PHE A 60 -1.12 2.97 6.22
N PHE A 61 -1.62 3.16 4.99
CA PHE A 61 -2.18 2.05 4.22
C PHE A 61 -1.13 1.06 3.74
N LEU A 62 0.07 1.50 3.34
CA LEU A 62 1.19 0.63 3.02
C LEU A 62 1.57 -0.25 4.22
N TYR A 63 1.71 0.37 5.40
CA TYR A 63 1.96 -0.37 6.64
C TYR A 63 0.85 -1.38 6.93
N GLY A 64 -0.41 -1.00 6.71
CA GLY A 64 -1.57 -1.88 6.82
C GLY A 64 -1.49 -3.08 5.86
N THR A 65 -1.28 -2.84 4.56
CA THR A 65 -1.15 -3.88 3.52
C THR A 65 -0.06 -4.88 3.91
N ALA A 66 1.15 -4.40 4.20
CA ALA A 66 2.25 -5.26 4.60
C ALA A 66 1.91 -6.03 5.89
N GLY A 67 1.42 -5.33 6.92
CA GLY A 67 1.07 -5.93 8.21
C GLY A 67 0.03 -7.04 8.10
N TYR A 68 -1.02 -6.84 7.31
CA TYR A 68 -2.04 -7.87 7.07
C TYR A 68 -1.47 -9.08 6.33
N PHE A 69 -0.64 -8.89 5.30
CA PHE A 69 0.02 -10.02 4.64
C PHE A 69 1.02 -10.75 5.55
N TYR A 70 1.76 -10.05 6.41
CA TYR A 70 2.63 -10.69 7.41
C TYR A 70 1.83 -11.57 8.37
N ARG A 71 0.69 -11.08 8.86
CA ARG A 71 -0.22 -11.87 9.70
C ARG A 71 -0.79 -13.06 8.94
N GLN A 72 -1.22 -12.86 7.70
CA GLN A 72 -1.68 -13.94 6.84
C GLN A 72 -0.61 -15.03 6.68
N LEU A 73 0.65 -14.64 6.42
CA LEU A 73 1.76 -15.58 6.25
C LEU A 73 1.99 -16.44 7.51
N GLN A 74 1.83 -15.86 8.71
CA GLN A 74 1.90 -16.61 9.97
C GLN A 74 0.85 -17.73 10.03
N TYR A 75 -0.41 -17.41 9.76
CA TYR A 75 -1.50 -18.40 9.79
C TYR A 75 -1.39 -19.43 8.66
N VAL A 76 -0.89 -19.02 7.49
CA VAL A 76 -0.59 -19.93 6.39
C VAL A 76 0.48 -20.96 6.77
N HIS A 77 1.51 -20.56 7.53
CA HIS A 77 2.50 -21.49 8.06
C HIS A 77 1.89 -22.46 9.08
N GLU A 78 1.01 -22.00 9.95
CA GLU A 78 0.27 -22.86 10.89
C GLU A 78 -0.60 -23.88 10.15
N LEU A 79 -1.26 -23.48 9.06
CA LEU A 79 -2.13 -24.36 8.26
C LEU A 79 -1.31 -25.47 7.59
N ARG A 80 -0.10 -25.15 7.14
CA ARG A 80 0.80 -26.13 6.52
C ARG A 80 1.23 -27.24 7.48
N LEU A 81 1.31 -26.97 8.79
CA LEU A 81 1.58 -27.99 9.80
C LEU A 81 0.43 -29.00 9.93
N LEU A 82 -0.80 -28.58 9.62
CA LEU A 82 -2.01 -29.41 9.68
C LEU A 82 -2.31 -30.11 8.34
N ALA A 83 -2.01 -29.45 7.22
CA ALA A 83 -2.28 -29.94 5.87
C ALA A 83 -1.06 -29.75 4.94
N PRO A 84 -0.05 -30.65 4.98
CA PRO A 84 1.25 -30.48 4.32
C PRO A 84 1.19 -30.38 2.79
N ASN A 85 0.11 -30.88 2.18
CA ASN A 85 -0.05 -30.97 0.72
C ASN A 85 -0.52 -29.66 0.07
N HIS A 86 -0.80 -28.60 0.85
CA HIS A 86 -1.20 -27.31 0.29
C HIS A 86 0.01 -26.49 -0.19
N HIS A 87 -0.07 -25.97 -1.42
CA HIS A 87 0.95 -25.08 -1.98
C HIS A 87 0.86 -23.68 -1.38
N LEU A 88 1.99 -23.16 -0.87
CA LEU A 88 2.08 -21.79 -0.40
C LEU A 88 2.47 -20.86 -1.54
N THR A 89 1.57 -19.93 -1.88
CA THR A 89 1.84 -18.87 -2.86
C THR A 89 2.34 -17.58 -2.21
N LEU A 90 1.92 -17.31 -0.97
CA LEU A 90 2.38 -16.15 -0.21
C LEU A 90 3.72 -16.47 0.48
N ASN A 91 4.71 -15.60 0.28
CA ASN A 91 6.03 -15.68 0.91
C ASN A 91 6.54 -14.27 1.25
N ILE A 92 7.63 -14.21 2.03
CA ILE A 92 8.21 -12.95 2.50
C ILE A 92 8.66 -12.05 1.34
N GLU A 93 9.15 -12.66 0.27
CA GLU A 93 9.62 -11.97 -0.93
C GLU A 93 8.47 -11.27 -1.67
N THR A 94 7.31 -11.93 -1.75
CA THR A 94 6.09 -11.37 -2.36
C THR A 94 5.59 -10.17 -1.57
N ILE A 95 5.58 -10.27 -0.24
CA ILE A 95 5.18 -9.16 0.65
C ILE A 95 6.14 -7.99 0.49
N GLY A 96 7.45 -8.27 0.48
CA GLY A 96 8.49 -7.27 0.26
C GLY A 96 8.37 -6.58 -1.10
N PHE A 97 8.06 -7.34 -2.15
CA PHE A 97 7.82 -6.81 -3.49
C PHE A 97 6.62 -5.87 -3.52
N ILE A 98 5.46 -6.28 -2.97
CA ILE A 98 4.24 -5.45 -2.90
C ILE A 98 4.52 -4.14 -2.14
N ALA A 99 5.11 -4.24 -0.94
CA ALA A 99 5.43 -3.07 -0.13
C ALA A 99 6.42 -2.12 -0.83
N SER A 100 7.38 -2.67 -1.58
CA SER A 100 8.33 -1.86 -2.36
C SER A 100 7.65 -1.14 -3.51
N VAL A 101 6.71 -1.78 -4.21
CA VAL A 101 5.92 -1.16 -5.28
C VAL A 101 5.06 -0.02 -4.74
N GLU A 102 4.37 -0.23 -3.61
CA GLU A 102 3.60 0.82 -2.95
C GLU A 102 4.51 1.98 -2.50
N PHE A 103 5.66 1.67 -1.88
CA PHE A 103 6.62 2.70 -1.46
C PHE A 103 7.12 3.54 -2.65
N LEU A 104 7.52 2.88 -3.75
CA LEU A 104 7.94 3.56 -4.96
C LEU A 104 6.81 4.40 -5.57
N GLY A 105 5.55 3.97 -5.45
CA GLY A 105 4.38 4.76 -5.87
C GLY A 105 4.22 6.06 -5.08
N ILE A 106 4.51 6.05 -3.77
CA ILE A 106 4.55 7.28 -2.95
C ILE A 106 5.63 8.23 -3.47
N ILE A 107 6.85 7.73 -3.68
CA ILE A 107 7.98 8.53 -4.16
C ILE A 107 7.70 9.11 -5.55
N ALA A 108 7.18 8.29 -6.47
CA ALA A 108 6.81 8.72 -7.82
C ALA A 108 5.73 9.81 -7.79
N SER A 109 4.75 9.69 -6.90
CA SER A 109 3.69 10.70 -6.73
C SER A 109 4.25 12.03 -6.22
N LEU A 110 5.10 11.99 -5.19
CA LEU A 110 5.78 13.20 -4.68
C LEU A 110 6.62 13.87 -5.77
N TYR A 111 7.37 13.07 -6.55
CA TYR A 111 8.15 13.57 -7.68
C TYR A 111 7.26 14.19 -8.76
N PHE A 112 6.10 13.61 -9.05
CA PHE A 112 5.15 14.15 -10.01
C PHE A 112 4.61 15.53 -9.58
N MET A 113 4.26 15.72 -8.31
CA MET A 113 3.90 17.04 -7.79
C MET A 113 5.07 18.03 -7.92
N TRP A 114 6.29 17.58 -7.65
CA TRP A 114 7.48 18.42 -7.77
C TRP A 114 7.74 18.84 -9.22
N SER A 115 7.59 17.94 -10.20
CA SER A 115 7.83 18.22 -11.61
C SER A 115 6.82 19.22 -12.20
N ILE A 116 5.55 19.14 -11.80
CA ILE A 116 4.52 20.13 -12.17
C ILE A 116 4.89 21.53 -11.68
N ARG A 117 5.54 21.64 -10.52
CA ARG A 117 5.91 22.92 -9.91
C ARG A 117 7.25 23.47 -10.39
N HIS A 118 8.07 22.64 -11.01
CA HIS A 118 9.37 23.01 -11.56
C HIS A 118 9.45 22.59 -13.03
N PRO A 119 8.60 23.18 -13.90
CA PRO A 119 8.65 22.87 -15.32
C PRO A 119 10.06 23.20 -15.84
N ARG A 120 10.67 22.26 -16.57
CA ARG A 120 11.92 22.56 -17.27
C ARG A 120 11.60 23.60 -18.33
N SER A 121 12.38 24.68 -18.38
CA SER A 121 12.37 25.59 -19.53
C SER A 121 12.85 24.79 -20.75
N GLU A 122 11.95 24.55 -21.70
CA GLU A 122 12.33 24.13 -23.05
C GLU A 122 13.11 25.25 -23.75
#